data_AF-S4MG44-F1
#
_entry.id   AF-S4MG44-F1
#
_cell.length_a   1.000
_cell.length_b   1.000
_cell.length_c   1.000
_cell.angle_alpha   90.00
_cell.angle_beta   90.00
_cell.angle_gamma   90.00
#
_symmetry.space_group_name_H-M   'P 1'
#
loop_
_entity.id
_entity.type
_entity.pdbx_description
1 polymer ?
#
loop_
_entity_poly.entity_id
_entity_poly.type
_entity_poly.pdbx_seq_one_letter_code
_entity_poly.pdbx_strand_id
1 'polypeptide(L)'
;MLPSIGLFDAMRVSPDTAPHRRPEADDYSQPGQDPAEFTGAARQWQHDRLWTNDPDCLMARPAVETREQWAAHVESTGGLMASSDRLLSLDEWGVTTTRRLLTPRVVS
;
A
#
# COMPACT_ATOMS: atom_id res chain seq x y z
N MET A 1 21.58 13.65 9.92
CA MET A 1 20.17 14.06 9.77
C MET A 1 19.59 13.30 8.59
N LEU A 2 18.44 12.65 8.73
CA LEU A 2 17.73 12.07 7.58
C LEU A 2 17.11 13.22 6.77
N PRO A 3 17.34 13.33 5.45
CA PRO A 3 17.13 14.56 4.68
C PRO A 3 15.66 14.97 4.52
N SER A 4 14.72 14.04 4.67
CA SER A 4 13.30 14.25 4.37
C SER A 4 12.44 14.60 5.58
N ILE A 5 12.97 14.48 6.81
CA ILE A 5 12.19 14.71 8.03
C ILE A 5 11.82 16.18 8.16
N GLY A 6 10.52 16.45 8.33
CA GLY A 6 9.97 17.80 8.46
C GLY A 6 9.70 18.51 7.12
N LEU A 7 9.86 17.83 5.99
CA LEU A 7 9.60 18.39 4.65
C LEU A 7 8.34 17.85 3.98
N PHE A 8 7.94 16.60 4.26
CA PHE A 8 6.82 15.94 3.60
C PHE A 8 5.74 15.52 4.60
N ASP A 9 4.48 15.70 4.21
CA ASP A 9 3.33 15.25 4.99
C ASP A 9 3.17 13.72 4.92
N ALA A 10 3.43 13.13 3.76
CA ALA A 10 3.38 11.70 3.52
C ALA A 10 4.64 11.20 2.80
N MET A 11 5.01 9.95 3.05
CA MET A 11 6.21 9.33 2.47
C MET A 11 5.94 7.89 2.07
N ARG A 12 6.31 7.54 0.83
CA ARG A 12 6.37 6.14 0.39
C ARG A 12 7.41 5.41 1.21
N VAL A 13 6.98 4.40 1.97
CA VAL A 13 7.87 3.64 2.87
C VAL A 13 8.25 2.26 2.34
N SER A 14 7.72 1.86 1.19
CA SER A 14 7.98 0.58 0.52
C SER A 14 8.59 0.79 -0.88
N PRO A 15 9.23 -0.25 -1.47
CA PRO A 15 9.33 -0.39 -2.92
C PRO A 15 7.94 -0.40 -3.57
N ASP A 16 7.90 -0.25 -4.88
CA ASP A 16 6.64 -0.28 -5.62
C ASP A 16 5.92 -1.62 -5.42
N THR A 17 4.60 -1.57 -5.23
CA THR A 17 3.79 -2.77 -5.29
C THR A 17 3.64 -3.23 -6.75
N ALA A 18 3.29 -4.50 -6.95
CA ALA A 18 3.04 -5.05 -8.28
C ALA A 18 1.90 -6.08 -8.28
N PRO A 19 1.33 -6.39 -9.46
CA PRO A 19 0.30 -7.43 -9.56
C PRO A 19 0.82 -8.82 -9.20
N HIS A 20 2.13 -9.05 -9.27
CA HIS A 20 2.80 -10.27 -8.83
C HIS A 20 3.36 -10.12 -7.41
N ARG A 21 3.49 -11.24 -6.71
CA ARG A 21 3.91 -11.27 -5.33
C ARG A 21 5.43 -11.19 -5.16
N ARG A 22 6.17 -12.01 -5.89
CA ARG A 22 7.64 -12.04 -5.80
C ARG A 22 8.30 -10.95 -6.64
N PRO A 23 9.44 -10.39 -6.21
CA PRO A 23 10.21 -9.47 -7.04
C PRO A 23 10.92 -10.19 -8.19
N GLU A 24 11.28 -9.44 -9.22
CA GLU A 24 12.17 -9.91 -10.27
C GLU A 24 13.59 -10.15 -9.71
N ALA A 25 14.26 -11.19 -10.20
CA ALA A 25 15.65 -11.54 -9.85
C ALA A 25 15.92 -11.69 -8.33
N ASP A 26 14.89 -11.95 -7.52
CA ASP A 26 14.95 -12.00 -6.04
C ASP A 26 15.51 -10.70 -5.41
N ASP A 27 15.43 -9.56 -6.11
CA ASP A 27 15.87 -8.26 -5.63
C ASP A 27 14.72 -7.53 -4.93
N TYR A 28 14.81 -7.41 -3.60
CA TYR A 28 13.79 -6.77 -2.76
C TYR A 28 13.65 -5.25 -2.95
N SER A 29 14.45 -4.64 -3.82
CA SER A 29 14.24 -3.25 -4.25
C SER A 29 13.34 -3.14 -5.49
N GLN A 30 13.08 -4.24 -6.19
CA GLN A 30 12.19 -4.29 -7.36
C GLN A 30 10.72 -4.33 -6.96
N PRO A 31 9.80 -3.98 -7.89
CA PRO A 31 8.37 -4.05 -7.63
C PRO A 31 7.90 -5.45 -7.21
N GLY A 32 6.95 -5.52 -6.28
CA GLY A 32 6.36 -6.78 -5.80
C GLY A 32 5.63 -6.63 -4.48
N GLN A 33 4.65 -7.49 -4.20
CA GLN A 33 3.93 -7.42 -2.92
C GLN A 33 4.80 -7.87 -1.74
N ASP A 34 5.62 -8.92 -1.89
CA ASP A 34 6.52 -9.39 -0.83
C ASP A 34 7.51 -8.30 -0.36
N PRO A 35 8.27 -7.62 -1.25
CA PRO A 35 9.20 -6.57 -0.82
C PRO A 35 8.48 -5.32 -0.28
N ALA A 36 7.31 -4.99 -0.84
CA ALA A 36 6.49 -3.88 -0.35
C ALA A 36 5.96 -4.17 1.07
N GLU A 37 5.38 -5.35 1.30
CA GLU A 37 4.88 -5.81 2.60
C GLU A 37 6.03 -5.85 3.64
N PHE A 38 7.17 -6.44 3.27
CA PHE A 38 8.33 -6.58 4.15
C PHE A 38 8.88 -5.22 4.61
N THR A 39 9.14 -4.31 3.66
CA THR A 39 9.73 -3.00 3.96
C THR A 39 8.74 -2.09 4.65
N GLY A 40 7.47 -2.10 4.20
CA GLY A 40 6.39 -1.33 4.79
C GLY A 40 6.18 -1.69 6.26
N ALA A 41 6.10 -3.00 6.57
CA ALA A 41 5.98 -3.48 7.95
C ALA A 41 7.14 -3.03 8.83
N ALA A 42 8.38 -3.18 8.36
CA ALA A 42 9.58 -2.77 9.09
C ALA A 42 9.65 -1.26 9.37
N ARG A 43 8.94 -0.44 8.58
CA ARG A 43 8.92 1.03 8.68
C ARG A 43 7.62 1.59 9.27
N GLN A 44 6.72 0.75 9.78
CA GLN A 44 5.46 1.24 10.37
C GLN A 44 5.64 2.16 11.57
N TRP A 45 6.75 2.04 12.30
CA TRP A 45 7.06 2.94 13.41
C TRP A 45 7.17 4.42 12.99
N GLN A 46 7.35 4.72 11.70
CA GLN A 46 7.48 6.09 11.18
C GLN A 46 6.13 6.81 11.08
N HIS A 47 5.03 6.05 10.97
CA HIS A 47 3.69 6.59 10.82
C HIS A 47 3.31 7.46 12.03
N ASP A 48 2.76 8.65 11.75
CA ASP A 48 2.31 9.64 12.74
C ASP A 48 3.41 10.15 13.69
N ARG A 49 4.67 9.84 13.38
CA ARG A 49 5.85 10.34 14.08
C ARG A 49 6.74 11.17 13.18
N LEU A 50 6.97 10.70 11.96
CA LEU A 50 7.78 11.38 10.94
C LEU A 50 6.92 11.94 9.81
N TRP A 51 5.86 11.21 9.42
CA TRP A 51 4.94 11.49 8.32
C TRP A 51 3.74 10.53 8.35
N THR A 52 2.76 10.73 7.47
CA THR A 52 1.81 9.69 7.08
C THR A 52 2.51 8.66 6.19
N ASN A 53 2.51 7.39 6.59
CA ASN A 53 3.09 6.34 5.75
C ASN A 53 2.23 6.13 4.49
N ASP A 54 2.86 6.08 3.33
CA ASP A 54 2.27 5.60 2.08
C ASP A 54 2.79 4.18 1.81
N PRO A 55 1.94 3.13 1.92
CA PRO A 55 2.32 1.75 1.63
C PRO A 55 2.37 1.44 0.12
N ASP A 56 2.13 2.43 -0.73
CA ASP A 56 1.78 2.32 -2.15
C ASP A 56 0.31 1.93 -2.41
N CYS A 57 -0.09 1.92 -3.68
CA CYS A 57 -1.48 1.85 -4.10
C CYS A 57 -2.16 0.50 -3.76
N LEU A 58 -3.42 0.57 -3.35
CA LEU A 58 -4.35 -0.54 -3.38
C LEU A 58 -4.53 -1.03 -4.83
N MET A 59 -4.32 -2.33 -5.03
CA MET A 59 -4.69 -3.06 -6.23
C MET A 59 -5.60 -4.24 -5.85
N ALA A 60 -6.87 -4.15 -6.23
CA ALA A 60 -7.96 -5.05 -5.88
C ALA A 60 -8.56 -5.81 -7.08
N ARG A 61 -8.08 -5.55 -8.31
CA ARG A 61 -8.54 -6.29 -9.51
C ARG A 61 -8.17 -7.78 -9.45
N PRO A 62 -8.94 -8.68 -10.12
CA PRO A 62 -8.71 -10.13 -10.05
C PRO A 62 -7.34 -10.63 -10.52
N ALA A 63 -6.67 -9.89 -11.39
CA ALA A 63 -5.35 -10.27 -11.94
C ALA A 63 -4.18 -10.06 -10.96
N VAL A 64 -4.45 -9.49 -9.78
CA VAL A 64 -3.44 -9.24 -8.75
C VAL A 64 -3.36 -10.48 -7.85
N GLU A 65 -2.18 -11.07 -7.77
CA GLU A 65 -1.89 -12.17 -6.86
C GLU A 65 -2.16 -11.74 -5.42
N THR A 66 -2.69 -12.63 -4.57
CA THR A 66 -2.90 -12.36 -3.14
C THR A 66 -3.58 -11.01 -2.82
N ARG A 67 -4.46 -10.52 -3.69
CA ARG A 67 -5.11 -9.20 -3.57
C ARG A 67 -5.78 -8.93 -2.22
N GLU A 68 -6.33 -9.96 -1.57
CA GLU A 68 -6.94 -9.82 -0.25
C GLU A 68 -5.90 -9.58 0.85
N GLN A 69 -4.74 -10.24 0.76
CA GLN A 69 -3.62 -10.02 1.67
C GLN A 69 -3.01 -8.63 1.45
N TRP A 70 -2.83 -8.23 0.19
CA TRP A 70 -2.35 -6.88 -0.12
C TRP A 70 -3.30 -5.81 0.43
N ALA A 71 -4.61 -5.97 0.24
CA ALA A 71 -5.61 -5.07 0.80
C ALA A 71 -5.55 -5.02 2.34
N ALA A 72 -5.34 -6.16 3.00
CA ALA A 72 -5.17 -6.20 4.46
C ALA A 72 -3.89 -5.49 4.94
N HIS A 73 -2.78 -5.62 4.19
CA HIS A 73 -1.54 -4.91 4.49
C HIS A 73 -1.72 -3.39 4.37
N VAL A 74 -2.28 -2.94 3.26
CA VAL A 74 -2.54 -1.51 2.99
C VAL A 74 -3.51 -0.94 4.04
N GLU A 75 -4.57 -1.67 4.41
CA GLU A 75 -5.46 -1.27 5.51
C GLU A 75 -4.73 -1.19 6.86
N SER A 76 -3.86 -2.16 7.17
CA SER A 76 -3.13 -2.21 8.44
C SER A 76 -2.12 -1.06 8.61
N THR A 77 -1.72 -0.42 7.50
CA THR A 77 -0.81 0.73 7.53
C THR A 77 -1.48 1.96 8.15
N GLY A 78 -2.80 2.11 8.00
CA GLY A 78 -3.56 3.24 8.54
C GLY A 78 -3.24 4.61 7.92
N GLY A 79 -2.24 4.67 7.02
CA GLY A 79 -1.76 5.89 6.40
C GLY A 79 -2.46 6.24 5.09
N LEU A 80 -1.69 6.71 4.11
CA LEU A 80 -2.22 7.17 2.84
C LEU A 80 -2.89 6.00 2.09
N MET A 81 -4.14 6.22 1.65
CA MET A 81 -4.91 5.25 0.87
C MET A 81 -5.15 5.79 -0.54
N ALA A 82 -4.59 5.11 -1.53
CA ALA A 82 -4.80 5.39 -2.95
C ALA A 82 -5.11 4.08 -3.70
N SER A 83 -5.75 4.17 -4.87
CA SER A 83 -5.99 3.01 -5.74
C SER A 83 -5.50 3.31 -7.15
N SER A 84 -4.91 2.31 -7.81
CA SER A 84 -4.36 2.43 -9.17
C SER A 84 -5.11 1.58 -10.20
N ASP A 85 -6.15 0.84 -9.80
CA ASP A 85 -6.91 0.01 -10.73
C ASP A 85 -7.77 0.83 -11.68
N ARG A 86 -7.86 0.37 -12.92
CA ARG A 86 -8.95 0.79 -13.80
C ARG A 86 -10.27 0.34 -13.16
N LEU A 87 -11.17 1.27 -12.88
CA LEU A 87 -12.45 0.96 -12.22
C LEU A 87 -13.26 -0.15 -12.94
N LEU A 88 -13.25 -0.16 -14.27
CA LEU A 88 -13.91 -1.19 -15.08
C LEU A 88 -13.25 -2.58 -15.02
N SER A 89 -12.08 -2.70 -14.39
CA SER A 89 -11.40 -3.99 -14.19
C SER A 89 -11.65 -4.60 -12.81
N LEU A 90 -12.38 -3.90 -11.94
CA LEU A 90 -12.75 -4.39 -10.62
C LEU A 90 -13.96 -5.33 -10.73
N ASP A 91 -13.89 -6.45 -10.02
CA ASP A 91 -15.05 -7.28 -9.73
C ASP A 91 -15.81 -6.74 -8.51
N GLU A 92 -16.87 -7.41 -8.10
CA GLU A 92 -17.71 -7.00 -6.97
C GLU A 92 -16.90 -6.84 -5.66
N TRP A 93 -15.99 -7.78 -5.41
CA TRP A 93 -15.08 -7.70 -4.27
C TRP A 93 -14.16 -6.48 -4.37
N GLY A 94 -13.54 -6.26 -5.53
CA GLY A 94 -12.64 -5.14 -5.76
C GLY A 94 -13.32 -3.78 -5.59
N VAL A 95 -14.54 -3.62 -6.10
CA VAL A 95 -15.34 -2.39 -5.90
C VAL A 95 -15.67 -2.19 -4.42
N THR A 96 -16.14 -3.24 -3.75
CA THR A 96 -16.54 -3.16 -2.33
C THR A 96 -15.36 -2.82 -1.43
N THR A 97 -14.23 -3.50 -1.60
CA THR A 97 -13.00 -3.27 -0.84
C THR A 97 -12.43 -1.88 -1.10
N THR A 98 -12.33 -1.47 -2.36
CA THR A 98 -11.82 -0.13 -2.74
C THR A 98 -12.68 0.97 -2.12
N ARG A 99 -14.01 0.84 -2.21
CA ARG A 99 -14.93 1.82 -1.61
C ARG A 99 -14.80 1.88 -0.09
N ARG A 100 -14.73 0.72 0.57
CA ARG A 100 -14.58 0.61 2.03
C ARG A 100 -13.29 1.28 2.52
N LEU A 101 -12.18 1.04 1.83
CA LEU A 101 -10.86 1.54 2.24
C LEU A 101 -10.65 3.02 1.91
N LEU A 102 -11.18 3.51 0.79
CA LEU A 102 -11.08 4.94 0.42
C LEU A 102 -12.08 5.84 1.14
N THR A 103 -13.10 5.28 1.80
CA THR A 103 -14.04 6.07 2.59
C THR A 103 -13.40 6.43 3.92
N PRO A 104 -13.25 7.73 4.25
CA PRO A 104 -12.71 8.14 5.54
C PRO A 104 -13.52 7.50 6.67
N ARG A 105 -12.84 6.83 7.60
CA ARG A 105 -13.48 6.41 8.84
C ARG A 105 -13.66 7.66 9.69
N VAL A 106 -14.90 8.09 9.88
CA VAL A 106 -15.22 9.10 10.91
C VAL A 106 -14.91 8.44 12.25
N VAL A 107 -13.78 8.81 12.84
CA VAL A 107 -13.43 8.37 14.19
C VAL A 107 -14.24 9.26 15.13
N SER A 108 -15.23 8.67 15.81
CA SER A 108 -16.00 9.30 16.89
C SER A 108 -15.18 9.44 18.16
#